data_AF-A0AAD0KX48-F1
#
_entry.id   AF-A0AAD0KX48-F1
#
_cell.length_a   1.000
_cell.length_b   1.000
_cell.length_c   1.000
_cell.angle_alpha   90.00
_cell.angle_beta   90.00
_cell.angle_gamma   90.00
#
_symmetry.space_group_name_H-M   'P 1'
#
loop_
_entity.id
_entity.type
_entity.pdbx_description
1 polymer ?
#
loop_
_entity_poly.entity_id
_entity_poly.type
_entity_poly.pdbx_seq_one_letter_code
_entity_poly.pdbx_strand_id
1 'polypeptide(L)'
;MKRCTSPVYGTKAIHVSQIRPSSYRQNDFAPLEMKLLHESVKNDGYTLPIVCYYDKDEEIYIIVDGYYRYRVIVEYADIYEREKGFLPVVVIPKPCTGRLASTIRHNWTQIGYGKKNIRQIFDRIHDLNLSDRWLADQLCMDQNEFDRLRKMLDSCRI
;
A
#
# COMPACT_ATOMS: atom_id res chain seq x y z
N MET A 1 -28.38 -0.17 -13.83
CA MET A 1 -27.04 0.24 -13.32
C MET A 1 -26.69 -0.62 -12.12
N LYS A 2 -25.53 -1.30 -12.11
CA LYS A 2 -25.00 -1.89 -10.86
C LYS A 2 -24.73 -0.73 -9.89
N ARG A 3 -25.28 -0.81 -8.67
CA ARG A 3 -24.96 0.15 -7.60
C ARG A 3 -23.49 -0.02 -7.25
N CYS A 4 -22.66 0.99 -7.50
CA CYS A 4 -21.26 1.00 -7.08
C CYS A 4 -21.20 1.52 -5.64
N THR A 5 -21.06 0.62 -4.67
CA THR A 5 -20.81 0.99 -3.27
C THR A 5 -19.30 1.01 -3.03
N SER A 6 -18.78 2.09 -2.48
CA SER A 6 -17.35 2.22 -2.16
C SER A 6 -16.93 1.22 -1.07
N PRO A 7 -15.76 0.56 -1.18
CA PRO A 7 -15.29 -0.40 -0.18
C PRO A 7 -15.19 0.15 1.24
N VAL A 8 -14.94 1.46 1.40
CA VAL A 8 -14.82 2.13 2.70
C VAL A 8 -16.08 2.01 3.56
N TYR A 9 -17.26 1.91 2.96
CA TYR A 9 -18.51 1.72 3.69
C TYR A 9 -18.64 0.32 4.32
N GLY A 10 -17.79 -0.62 3.92
CA GLY A 10 -17.70 -1.96 4.49
C GLY A 10 -16.49 -2.16 5.39
N THR A 11 -15.99 -1.11 6.05
CA THR A 11 -14.85 -1.19 6.98
C THR A 11 -15.13 -2.19 8.10
N LYS A 12 -14.13 -3.01 8.45
CA LYS A 12 -14.21 -4.07 9.48
C LYS A 12 -13.12 -3.89 10.51
N ALA A 13 -13.39 -4.24 11.76
CA ALA A 13 -12.35 -4.39 12.78
C ALA A 13 -11.68 -5.77 12.59
N ILE A 14 -10.38 -5.79 12.30
CA ILE A 14 -9.61 -7.01 12.06
C ILE A 14 -8.44 -7.05 13.04
N HIS A 15 -8.23 -8.19 13.69
CA HIS A 15 -7.13 -8.35 14.63
C HIS A 15 -5.79 -8.36 13.90
N VAL A 16 -4.78 -7.71 14.47
CA VAL A 16 -3.45 -7.53 13.85
C VAL A 16 -2.78 -8.87 13.50
N SER A 17 -3.07 -9.94 14.25
CA SER A 17 -2.56 -11.29 13.96
C SER A 17 -3.03 -11.88 12.63
N GLN A 18 -4.12 -11.35 12.06
CA GLN A 18 -4.64 -11.76 10.76
C GLN A 18 -4.14 -10.85 9.63
N ILE A 19 -3.35 -9.82 9.93
CA ILE A 19 -2.91 -8.83 8.96
C ILE A 19 -1.43 -9.03 8.67
N ARG A 20 -1.09 -9.09 7.38
CA ARG A 20 0.28 -9.22 6.90
C ARG A 20 0.67 -8.02 6.06
N PRO A 21 1.80 -7.36 6.35
CA PRO A 21 2.35 -6.39 5.43
C PRO A 21 2.72 -7.07 4.10
N SER A 22 2.43 -6.41 2.98
CA SER A 22 2.93 -6.93 1.71
C SER A 22 4.45 -6.83 1.65
N SER A 23 5.08 -7.75 0.91
CA SER A 23 6.52 -7.70 0.58
C SER A 23 6.90 -6.51 -0.34
N TYR A 24 6.01 -5.52 -0.50
CA TYR A 24 6.30 -4.32 -1.25
C TYR A 24 6.98 -3.32 -0.31
N ARG A 25 8.17 -2.86 -0.72
CA ARG A 25 9.08 -2.10 0.14
C ARG A 25 8.39 -0.86 0.74
N GLN A 26 8.62 -0.71 2.03
CA GLN A 26 8.26 0.43 2.85
C GLN A 26 9.42 1.43 2.75
N ASN A 27 9.16 2.70 2.41
CA ASN A 27 10.21 3.72 2.45
C ASN A 27 10.77 3.87 3.88
N ASP A 28 11.96 4.44 4.02
CA ASP A 28 12.44 4.82 5.35
C ASP A 28 11.56 5.97 5.84
N PHE A 29 10.62 5.65 6.73
CA PHE A 29 9.80 6.65 7.40
C PHE A 29 10.60 7.17 8.57
N ALA A 30 10.96 8.45 8.50
CA ALA A 30 11.85 9.01 9.48
C ALA A 30 11.25 8.95 10.90
N PRO A 31 12.09 8.86 11.94
CA PRO A 31 11.62 8.62 13.31
C PRO A 31 10.64 9.68 13.82
N LEU A 32 10.79 10.93 13.38
CA LEU A 32 9.91 12.02 13.78
C LEU A 32 8.49 11.83 13.24
N GLU A 33 8.35 11.43 11.98
CA GLU A 33 7.09 11.19 11.32
C GLU A 33 6.37 9.99 11.96
N MET A 34 7.09 8.91 12.33
CA MET A 34 6.49 7.80 13.08
C MET A 34 5.93 8.29 14.42
N LYS A 35 6.69 9.13 15.13
CA LYS A 35 6.23 9.71 16.41
C LYS A 35 4.99 10.60 16.22
N LEU A 36 4.97 11.45 15.20
CA LEU A 36 3.81 12.28 14.89
C LEU A 36 2.58 11.43 14.53
N LEU A 37 2.76 10.34 13.79
CA LEU A 37 1.68 9.42 13.47
C LEU A 37 1.16 8.69 14.71
N HIS A 38 2.05 8.27 15.62
CA HIS A 38 1.66 7.72 16.92
C HIS A 38 0.84 8.72 17.73
N GLU A 39 1.29 9.97 17.86
CA GLU A 39 0.54 11.01 18.56
C GLU A 39 -0.82 11.28 17.90
N SER A 40 -0.90 11.30 16.57
CA SER A 40 -2.18 11.44 15.87
C SER A 40 -3.14 10.28 16.19
N VAL A 41 -2.68 9.02 16.12
CA VAL A 41 -3.51 7.87 16.48
C VAL A 41 -3.89 7.87 17.96
N LYS A 42 -3.01 8.36 18.84
CA LYS A 42 -3.27 8.45 20.28
C LYS A 42 -4.37 9.46 20.61
N ASN A 43 -4.32 10.63 19.98
CA ASN A 43 -5.26 11.72 20.25
C ASN A 43 -6.58 11.58 19.48
N ASP A 44 -6.53 11.12 18.23
CA ASP A 44 -7.67 11.12 17.31
C ASP A 44 -8.18 9.72 16.94
N GLY A 45 -7.42 8.68 17.29
CA GLY A 45 -7.67 7.31 16.82
C GLY A 45 -7.33 7.09 15.34
N TYR A 46 -7.66 5.91 14.84
CA TYR A 46 -7.52 5.63 13.40
C TYR A 46 -8.64 6.32 12.61
N THR A 47 -8.32 7.49 12.07
CA THR A 47 -9.22 8.27 11.20
C THR A 47 -9.22 7.79 9.74
N LEU A 48 -8.20 7.03 9.34
CA LEU A 48 -8.05 6.44 8.02
C LEU A 48 -7.83 4.93 8.13
N PRO A 49 -8.62 4.11 7.42
CA PRO A 49 -8.47 2.67 7.50
C PRO A 49 -7.20 2.17 6.80
N ILE A 50 -6.86 0.92 7.11
CA ILE A 50 -5.84 0.14 6.41
C ILE A 50 -6.53 -0.52 5.23
N VAL A 51 -5.93 -0.47 4.04
CA VAL A 51 -6.51 -1.08 2.84
C VAL A 51 -5.85 -2.42 2.59
N CYS A 52 -6.66 -3.47 2.53
CA CYS A 52 -6.18 -4.84 2.37
C CYS A 52 -6.86 -5.58 1.22
N TYR A 53 -6.20 -6.62 0.73
CA TYR A 53 -6.85 -7.75 0.08
C TYR A 53 -7.01 -8.88 1.09
N TYR A 54 -8.02 -9.72 0.92
CA TYR A 54 -8.16 -10.94 1.70
C TYR A 54 -7.64 -12.12 0.88
N ASP A 55 -6.62 -12.78 1.39
CA ASP A 55 -6.10 -14.04 0.87
C ASP A 55 -6.90 -15.19 1.47
N LYS A 56 -7.62 -15.92 0.62
CA LYS A 56 -8.50 -17.00 1.07
C LYS A 56 -7.73 -18.26 1.41
N ASP A 57 -6.59 -18.49 0.76
CA ASP A 57 -5.83 -19.73 0.91
C ASP A 57 -5.08 -19.74 2.24
N GLU A 58 -4.61 -18.58 2.67
CA GLU A 58 -3.91 -18.39 3.94
C GLU A 58 -4.77 -17.76 5.04
N GLU A 59 -6.04 -17.45 4.73
CA GLU A 59 -7.02 -16.81 5.64
C GLU A 59 -6.53 -15.51 6.32
N ILE A 60 -5.76 -14.70 5.58
CA ILE A 60 -5.13 -13.46 6.09
C ILE A 60 -5.42 -12.24 5.21
N TYR A 61 -5.25 -11.06 5.79
CA TYR A 61 -5.39 -9.77 5.12
C TYR A 61 -4.03 -9.21 4.72
N ILE A 62 -3.80 -9.00 3.43
CA ILE A 62 -2.54 -8.47 2.90
C ILE A 62 -2.66 -6.97 2.69
N ILE A 63 -1.81 -6.19 3.34
CA ILE A 63 -1.80 -4.73 3.26
C ILE A 63 -1.39 -4.25 1.86
N VAL A 64 -2.17 -3.29 1.35
CA VAL A 64 -1.92 -2.54 0.11
C VAL A 64 -1.56 -1.08 0.40
N ASP A 65 -2.28 -0.46 1.35
CA ASP A 65 -2.04 0.91 1.83
C ASP A 65 -2.24 0.98 3.36
N GLY A 66 -1.56 1.93 4.00
CA GLY A 66 -1.67 2.15 5.44
C GLY A 66 -0.68 1.35 6.28
N TYR A 67 0.48 0.97 5.74
CA TYR A 67 1.49 0.23 6.49
C TYR A 67 1.99 0.96 7.74
N TYR A 68 2.27 2.26 7.67
CA TYR A 68 2.74 2.97 8.87
C TYR A 68 1.68 3.04 9.95
N ARG A 69 0.38 3.11 9.57
CA ARG A 69 -0.73 2.97 10.51
C ARG A 69 -0.74 1.58 11.15
N TYR A 70 -0.51 0.52 10.38
CA TYR A 70 -0.30 -0.83 10.92
C TYR A 70 0.91 -0.90 11.87
N ARG A 71 2.04 -0.27 11.54
CA ARG A 71 3.21 -0.23 12.43
C ARG A 71 2.91 0.40 13.77
N VAL A 72 2.08 1.44 13.81
CA VAL A 72 1.74 2.11 15.08
C VAL A 72 1.15 1.12 16.09
N ILE A 73 0.17 0.28 15.71
CA ILE A 73 -0.39 -0.70 16.66
C ILE A 73 0.60 -1.82 17.00
N VAL A 74 1.53 -2.17 16.11
CA VAL A 74 2.51 -3.24 16.34
C VAL A 74 3.65 -2.78 17.24
N GLU A 75 4.09 -1.53 17.10
CA GLU A 75 5.31 -1.02 17.76
C GLU A 75 5.02 -0.26 19.06
N TYR A 76 3.80 0.28 19.23
CA TYR A 76 3.43 1.09 20.38
C TYR A 76 2.41 0.35 21.26
N ALA A 77 2.86 -0.14 22.41
CA ALA A 77 2.05 -0.92 23.34
C ALA A 77 0.81 -0.15 23.83
N ASP A 78 0.91 1.17 24.04
CA ASP A 78 -0.22 2.00 24.47
C ASP A 78 -1.34 2.03 23.42
N ILE A 79 -1.00 2.00 22.12
CA ILE A 79 -1.98 1.88 21.04
C ILE A 79 -2.55 0.47 20.95
N TYR A 80 -1.71 -0.57 21.09
CA TYR A 80 -2.18 -1.95 21.11
C TYR A 80 -3.23 -2.19 22.20
N GLU A 81 -2.98 -1.71 23.42
CA GLU A 81 -3.87 -1.81 24.57
C GLU A 81 -5.18 -1.05 24.33
N ARG A 82 -5.10 0.19 23.85
CA ARG A 82 -6.26 1.03 23.54
C ARG A 82 -7.19 0.39 22.50
N GLU A 83 -6.61 -0.16 21.43
CA GLU A 83 -7.36 -0.74 20.30
C GLU A 83 -7.62 -2.25 20.46
N LYS A 84 -7.10 -2.86 21.53
CA LYS A 84 -7.19 -4.29 21.83
C LYS A 84 -6.67 -5.17 20.69
N GLY A 85 -5.65 -4.69 19.98
CA GLY A 85 -5.06 -5.37 18.83
C GLY A 85 -5.89 -5.33 17.54
N PHE A 86 -6.97 -4.54 17.44
CA PHE A 86 -7.79 -4.43 16.24
C PHE A 86 -7.45 -3.19 15.41
N LEU A 87 -7.50 -3.33 14.08
CA LEU A 87 -7.35 -2.24 13.12
C LEU A 87 -8.62 -2.08 12.26
N PRO A 88 -9.01 -0.85 11.90
CA PRO A 88 -10.04 -0.64 10.89
C PRO A 88 -9.49 -0.97 9.51
N VAL A 89 -10.04 -2.02 8.89
CA VAL A 89 -9.60 -2.54 7.61
C VAL A 89 -10.70 -2.40 6.56
N VAL A 90 -10.34 -1.81 5.42
CA VAL A 90 -11.13 -1.82 4.19
C VAL A 90 -10.61 -2.91 3.29
N VAL A 91 -11.50 -3.79 2.83
CA VAL A 91 -11.14 -4.91 1.96
C VAL A 91 -11.53 -4.57 0.53
N ILE A 92 -10.55 -4.58 -0.38
CA ILE A 92 -10.83 -4.45 -1.82
C ILE A 92 -11.49 -5.77 -2.29
N PRO A 93 -12.70 -5.74 -2.86
CA PRO A 93 -13.43 -6.95 -3.24
C PRO A 93 -12.95 -7.49 -4.59
N LYS A 94 -11.67 -7.88 -4.65
CA LYS A 94 -11.00 -8.43 -5.84
C LYS A 94 -10.07 -9.59 -5.45
N PRO A 95 -9.78 -10.54 -6.36
CA PRO A 95 -8.78 -11.57 -6.12
C PRO A 95 -7.39 -11.00 -5.87
N CYS A 96 -6.56 -11.69 -5.07
CA CYS A 96 -5.19 -11.27 -4.74
C CYS A 96 -4.29 -11.01 -5.95
N THR A 97 -4.60 -11.58 -7.12
CA THR A 97 -3.90 -11.29 -8.39
C THR A 97 -3.97 -9.82 -8.79
N GLY A 98 -5.04 -9.11 -8.42
CA GLY A 98 -5.20 -7.66 -8.66
C GLY A 98 -4.45 -6.75 -7.67
N ARG A 99 -3.82 -7.34 -6.64
CA ARG A 99 -3.19 -6.60 -5.54
C ARG A 99 -2.09 -5.68 -5.99
N LEU A 100 -1.19 -6.15 -6.87
CA LEU A 100 -0.06 -5.36 -7.35
C LEU A 100 -0.51 -4.06 -8.01
N ALA A 101 -1.51 -4.13 -8.89
CA ALA A 101 -2.08 -2.96 -9.56
C ALA A 101 -2.66 -1.96 -8.55
N SER A 102 -3.35 -2.44 -7.51
CA SER A 102 -3.84 -1.57 -6.44
C SER A 102 -2.69 -0.97 -5.62
N THR A 103 -1.68 -1.74 -5.26
CA THR A 103 -0.49 -1.26 -4.54
C THR A 103 0.19 -0.13 -5.31
N ILE A 104 0.36 -0.30 -6.63
CA ILE A 104 0.90 0.74 -7.49
C ILE A 104 0.02 1.99 -7.41
N ARG A 105 -1.29 1.90 -7.70
CA ARG A 105 -2.17 3.10 -7.70
C ARG A 105 -2.29 3.80 -6.35
N HIS A 106 -2.39 3.06 -5.25
CA HIS A 106 -2.52 3.64 -3.91
C HIS A 106 -1.25 4.37 -3.47
N ASN A 107 -0.10 3.78 -3.82
CA ASN A 107 1.16 4.26 -3.29
C ASN A 107 1.89 5.14 -4.30
N TRP A 108 1.52 5.18 -5.58
CA TRP A 108 2.26 5.92 -6.63
C TRP A 108 2.51 7.38 -6.25
N THR A 109 1.49 8.07 -5.74
CA THR A 109 1.58 9.47 -5.31
C THR A 109 2.46 9.67 -4.08
N GLN A 110 2.60 8.65 -3.23
CA GLN A 110 3.42 8.65 -2.01
C GLN A 110 4.85 8.13 -2.25
N ILE A 111 5.02 7.25 -3.22
CA ILE A 111 6.30 6.67 -3.63
C ILE A 111 7.18 7.75 -4.26
N GLY A 112 6.56 8.75 -4.91
CA GLY A 112 7.23 9.84 -5.61
C GLY A 112 8.08 9.36 -6.79
N TYR A 113 8.61 10.29 -7.58
CA TYR A 113 9.49 9.97 -8.73
C TYR A 113 10.93 9.58 -8.32
N GLY A 114 11.11 9.01 -7.12
CA GLY A 114 12.42 8.59 -6.64
C GLY A 114 12.97 7.44 -7.50
N LYS A 115 14.14 7.64 -8.12
CA LYS A 115 14.76 6.67 -9.04
C LYS A 115 14.80 5.24 -8.50
N LYS A 116 15.19 5.07 -7.22
CA LYS A 116 15.23 3.75 -6.55
C LYS A 116 13.86 3.07 -6.51
N ASN A 117 12.80 3.85 -6.27
CA ASN A 117 11.45 3.32 -6.15
C ASN A 117 10.88 2.94 -7.52
N ILE A 118 11.11 3.78 -8.53
CA ILE A 118 10.72 3.48 -9.90
C ILE A 118 11.42 2.19 -10.36
N ARG A 119 12.74 2.04 -10.12
CA ARG A 119 13.50 0.84 -10.49
C ARG A 119 12.91 -0.43 -9.91
N GLN A 120 12.60 -0.45 -8.61
CA GLN A 120 12.01 -1.62 -7.95
C GLN A 120 10.64 -2.01 -8.52
N ILE A 121 9.84 -1.02 -8.93
CA ILE A 121 8.57 -1.31 -9.61
C ILE A 121 8.86 -2.03 -10.92
N PHE A 122 9.75 -1.49 -11.76
CA PHE A 122 10.12 -2.11 -13.03
C PHE A 122 10.73 -3.50 -12.85
N ASP A 123 11.63 -3.70 -11.88
CA ASP A 123 12.20 -5.01 -11.56
C ASP A 123 11.09 -6.02 -11.22
N ARG A 124 10.10 -5.60 -10.42
CA ARG A 124 8.96 -6.46 -10.06
C ARG A 124 8.00 -6.72 -11.21
N ILE A 125 7.81 -5.75 -12.12
CA ILE A 125 7.06 -5.94 -13.35
C ILE A 125 7.75 -7.00 -14.22
N HIS A 126 9.07 -6.91 -14.35
CA HIS A 126 9.89 -7.88 -15.08
C HIS A 126 9.83 -9.27 -14.43
N ASP A 127 10.02 -9.38 -13.11
CA ASP A 127 9.96 -10.67 -12.37
C ASP A 127 8.61 -11.37 -12.52
N LEU A 128 7.53 -10.60 -12.68
CA LEU A 128 6.18 -11.11 -12.87
C LEU A 128 5.79 -11.28 -14.34
N ASN A 129 6.73 -11.08 -15.28
CA ASN A 129 6.51 -11.11 -16.72
C ASN A 129 5.35 -10.20 -17.18
N LEU A 130 5.18 -9.07 -16.50
CA LEU A 130 4.20 -8.03 -16.88
C LEU A 130 4.85 -7.08 -17.90
N SER A 131 4.04 -6.48 -18.76
CA SER A 131 4.56 -5.56 -19.79
C SER A 131 4.68 -4.12 -19.30
N ASP A 132 5.59 -3.37 -19.89
CA ASP A 132 5.66 -1.90 -19.75
C ASP A 132 4.31 -1.25 -20.06
N ARG A 133 3.61 -1.75 -21.09
CA ARG A 133 2.27 -1.28 -21.44
C ARG A 133 1.28 -1.46 -20.29
N TRP A 134 1.30 -2.63 -19.65
CA TRP A 134 0.46 -2.90 -18.49
C TRP A 134 0.73 -1.91 -17.35
N LEU A 135 2.01 -1.60 -17.09
CA LEU A 135 2.40 -0.63 -16.06
C LEU A 135 1.91 0.78 -16.43
N ALA A 136 2.14 1.23 -17.67
CA ALA A 136 1.66 2.51 -18.18
C ALA A 136 0.14 2.66 -18.00
N ASP A 137 -0.62 1.62 -18.32
CA ASP A 137 -2.07 1.61 -18.13
C ASP A 137 -2.46 1.70 -16.64
N GLN A 138 -1.71 1.08 -15.72
CA GLN A 138 -1.98 1.20 -14.27
C GLN A 138 -1.66 2.60 -13.73
N LEU A 139 -0.70 3.28 -14.34
CA LEU A 139 -0.26 4.63 -13.99
C LEU A 139 -1.04 5.73 -14.69
N CYS A 140 -1.98 5.36 -15.58
CA CYS A 140 -2.72 6.28 -16.43
C CYS A 140 -1.79 7.18 -17.28
N MET A 141 -0.65 6.64 -17.74
CA MET A 141 0.34 7.37 -18.53
C MET A 141 0.17 7.09 -20.02
N ASP A 142 0.33 8.12 -20.84
CA ASP A 142 0.54 7.94 -22.28
C ASP A 142 1.97 7.44 -22.59
N GLN A 143 2.23 7.13 -23.86
CA GLN A 143 3.54 6.62 -24.27
C GLN A 143 4.67 7.62 -24.01
N ASN A 144 4.44 8.92 -24.25
CA ASN A 144 5.46 9.94 -24.07
C ASN A 144 5.79 10.15 -22.59
N GLU A 145 4.78 10.13 -21.72
CA GLU A 145 4.93 10.22 -20.27
C GLU A 145 5.69 9.00 -19.73
N PHE A 146 5.31 7.80 -20.17
CA PHE A 146 5.96 6.57 -19.75
C PHE A 146 7.42 6.48 -20.24
N ASP A 147 7.70 6.94 -21.46
CA ASP A 147 9.07 6.99 -21.99
C ASP A 147 9.97 7.95 -21.19
N ARG A 148 9.41 9.07 -20.68
CA ARG A 148 10.15 9.98 -19.79
C ARG A 148 10.46 9.29 -18.46
N LEU A 149 9.48 8.59 -17.87
CA LEU A 149 9.68 7.79 -16.66
C LEU A 149 10.79 6.75 -16.86
N ARG A 150 10.80 6.06 -18.00
CA ARG A 150 11.83 5.08 -18.34
C ARG A 150 13.21 5.72 -18.49
N LYS A 151 13.32 6.86 -19.18
CA LYS A 151 14.58 7.60 -19.34
C LYS A 151 15.18 8.03 -17.99
N MET A 152 14.37 8.32 -16.98
CA MET A 152 14.87 8.62 -15.63
C MET A 152 15.65 7.45 -15.02
N LEU A 153 15.30 6.20 -15.37
CA LEU A 153 16.01 4.99 -14.94
C LEU A 153 17.34 4.78 -15.67
N ASP A 154 17.39 5.09 -16.97
CA ASP A 154 18.54 4.87 -17.85
C ASP A 154 19.66 5.89 -17.66
N SER A 155 19.34 7.09 -17.17
CA SER A 155 20.28 8.20 -16.91
C SER A 155 21.36 7.94 -15.84
N CYS A 156 21.50 6.70 -15.35
CA CYS A 156 22.46 6.28 -14.33
C CYS A 156 23.32 5.06 -14.74
N ARG A 157 23.50 4.81 -16.04
CA ARG A 157 24.54 3.88 -16.54
C ARG A 157 25.89 4.59 -16.80
N ILE A 158 26.28 5.53 -15.95
CA ILE A 158 27.61 6.15 -15.93
C ILE A 158 28.18 5.99 -14.52
#